data_AF-A0A0K1QQ57-F1
#
_entry.id   AF-A0A0K1QQ57-F1
#
_cell.length_a   1.000
_cell.length_b   1.000
_cell.length_c   1.000
_cell.angle_alpha   90.00
_cell.angle_beta   90.00
_cell.angle_gamma   90.00
#
_symmetry.space_group_name_H-M   'P 1'
#
loop_
_entity.id
_entity.type
_entity.pdbx_description
1 polymer ?
#
loop_
_entity_poly.entity_id
_entity_poly.type
_entity_poly.pdbx_seq_one_letter_code
_entity_poly.pdbx_strand_id
1 'polypeptide(L)'
;MDMKTLRVEALRRVIGPLSQKDFADQHDLDASYLSQILNGHRGLGEKAALNLEQKIGLAPGVLVNPGGYGSNVIEGEFTRHEVVREQSPAYQAMLGTASPRAIAIVEKLARAAAKGKLKESDLVLLEGIAGLLEKANSEKP
;
A
#
# COMPACT_ATOMS: atom_id res chain seq x y z
N MET A 1 -6.65 -17.90 -10.41
CA MET A 1 -5.71 -18.28 -9.35
C MET A 1 -6.49 -18.50 -8.06
N ASP A 2 -6.20 -19.56 -7.30
CA ASP A 2 -6.80 -19.79 -5.98
C ASP A 2 -6.28 -18.74 -4.99
N MET A 3 -7.16 -18.25 -4.11
CA MET A 3 -6.79 -17.30 -3.06
C MET A 3 -5.62 -17.82 -2.22
N LYS A 4 -5.57 -19.13 -1.91
CA LYS A 4 -4.45 -19.74 -1.18
C LYS A 4 -3.12 -19.52 -1.88
N THR A 5 -3.09 -19.66 -3.21
CA THR A 5 -1.89 -19.42 -4.01
C THR A 5 -1.47 -17.96 -3.92
N LEU A 6 -2.41 -17.03 -4.03
CA LEU A 6 -2.12 -15.59 -3.93
C LEU A 6 -1.52 -15.22 -2.56
N ARG A 7 -2.03 -15.81 -1.46
CA ARG A 7 -1.48 -15.55 -0.11
C ARG A 7 -0.07 -16.11 0.05
N VAL A 8 0.21 -17.28 -0.51
CA VAL A 8 1.55 -17.87 -0.51
C VAL A 8 2.53 -17.02 -1.33
N GLU A 9 2.10 -16.52 -2.49
CA GLU A 9 2.91 -15.57 -3.27
C GLU A 9 3.18 -14.27 -2.52
N ALA A 10 2.17 -13.70 -1.86
CA ALA A 10 2.34 -12.51 -1.03
C ALA A 10 3.32 -12.77 0.12
N LEU A 11 3.24 -13.92 0.79
CA LEU A 11 4.20 -14.30 1.82
C LEU A 11 5.63 -14.44 1.27
N ARG A 12 5.81 -15.03 0.08
CA ARG A 12 7.12 -15.10 -0.59
C ARG A 12 7.68 -13.72 -0.88
N ARG A 13 6.83 -12.79 -1.30
CA ARG A 13 7.23 -11.39 -1.51
C ARG A 13 7.68 -10.77 -0.20
N VAL A 14 6.90 -10.90 0.87
CA VAL A 14 7.21 -10.34 2.21
C VAL A 14 8.55 -10.83 2.73
N ILE A 15 8.86 -12.12 2.57
CA ILE A 15 10.17 -12.69 2.93
C ILE A 15 11.30 -12.06 2.09
N GLY A 16 11.00 -11.73 0.84
CA GLY A 16 11.91 -11.03 -0.05
C GLY A 16 13.18 -11.86 -0.33
N PRO A 17 14.38 -11.24 -0.25
CA PRO A 17 15.63 -11.95 -0.47
C PRO A 17 16.14 -12.74 0.76
N LEU A 18 15.48 -12.61 1.91
CA LEU A 18 15.90 -13.30 3.14
C LEU A 18 15.62 -14.80 3.03
N SER A 19 16.42 -15.61 3.71
CA SER A 19 16.09 -17.03 3.84
C SER A 19 14.87 -17.18 4.75
N GLN A 20 14.07 -18.23 4.53
CA GLN A 20 12.89 -18.51 5.38
C GLN A 20 13.27 -18.62 6.86
N LYS A 21 14.48 -19.12 7.13
CA LYS A 21 15.02 -19.27 8.48
C LYS A 21 15.37 -17.90 9.09
N ASP A 22 16.11 -17.07 8.36
CA ASP A 22 16.48 -15.74 8.87
C ASP A 22 15.24 -14.87 9.10
N PHE A 23 14.26 -14.95 8.19
CA PHE A 23 12.98 -14.27 8.35
C PHE A 23 12.20 -14.81 9.56
N ALA A 24 12.23 -16.12 9.79
CA ALA A 24 11.59 -16.72 10.94
C ALA A 24 12.22 -16.22 12.26
N ASP A 25 13.55 -16.24 12.33
CA ASP A 25 14.32 -15.84 13.49
C ASP A 25 14.13 -14.33 13.80
N GLN A 26 14.05 -13.48 12.76
CA GLN A 26 13.80 -12.03 12.92
C GLN A 26 12.41 -11.69 13.48
N HIS A 27 11.41 -12.53 13.19
CA HIS A 27 10.01 -12.26 13.54
C HIS A 27 9.45 -13.23 14.59
N ASP A 28 10.32 -13.96 15.29
CA ASP A 28 9.95 -14.98 16.28
C ASP A 28 8.92 -16.00 15.73
N LEU A 29 9.06 -16.37 14.46
CA LEU A 29 8.24 -17.37 13.78
C LEU A 29 8.92 -18.73 13.76
N ASP A 30 8.12 -19.77 13.56
CA ASP A 30 8.64 -21.11 13.34
C ASP A 30 8.98 -21.31 11.85
N ALA A 31 10.26 -21.56 11.55
CA ALA A 31 10.73 -21.80 10.20
C ALA A 31 10.05 -23.02 9.53
N SER A 32 9.73 -24.06 10.30
CA SER A 32 8.97 -25.23 9.84
C SER A 32 7.54 -24.85 9.48
N TYR A 33 6.92 -23.95 10.25
CA TYR A 33 5.58 -23.43 9.95
C TYR A 33 5.56 -22.66 8.62
N LEU A 34 6.54 -21.77 8.40
CA LEU A 34 6.69 -21.04 7.14
C LEU A 34 6.94 -21.99 5.96
N SER A 35 7.84 -22.95 6.12
CA SER A 35 8.14 -23.96 5.09
C SER A 35 6.90 -24.79 4.71
N GLN A 36 6.09 -25.21 5.69
CA GLN A 36 4.85 -25.95 5.42
C GLN A 36 3.83 -25.14 4.60
N ILE A 37 3.73 -23.84 4.85
CA ILE A 37 2.85 -22.94 4.08
C ILE A 37 3.41 -22.73 2.66
N LEU A 38 4.70 -22.43 2.56
CA LEU A 38 5.36 -22.09 1.29
C LEU A 38 5.44 -23.26 0.32
N ASN A 39 5.52 -24.49 0.85
CA ASN A 39 5.54 -25.73 0.09
C ASN A 39 4.12 -26.31 -0.14
N GLY A 40 3.08 -25.65 0.36
CA GLY A 40 1.69 -26.07 0.14
C GLY A 40 1.22 -27.27 0.96
N HIS A 41 2.03 -27.76 1.90
CA HIS A 41 1.62 -28.79 2.87
C HIS A 41 0.55 -28.28 3.85
N ARG A 42 0.55 -26.97 4.09
CA ARG A 42 -0.45 -26.30 4.93
C ARG A 42 -1.07 -25.14 4.17
N GLY A 43 -2.41 -25.07 4.18
CA GLY A 43 -3.13 -23.95 3.58
C GLY A 43 -3.00 -22.68 4.43
N LEU A 44 -2.65 -21.57 3.78
CA LEU A 44 -2.72 -20.24 4.39
C LEU A 44 -4.17 -19.74 4.32
N GLY A 45 -4.96 -20.08 5.34
CA GLY A 45 -6.32 -19.58 5.52
C GLY A 45 -6.35 -18.14 6.02
N GLU A 46 -7.50 -17.49 5.93
CA GLU A 46 -7.71 -16.09 6.35
C GLU A 46 -7.26 -15.81 7.79
N LYS A 47 -7.72 -16.63 8.75
CA LYS A 47 -7.34 -16.49 10.17
C LYS A 47 -5.84 -16.68 10.40
N ALA A 48 -5.21 -17.59 9.66
CA ALA A 48 -3.77 -17.83 9.75
C ALA A 48 -2.97 -16.67 9.15
N ALA A 49 -3.43 -16.12 8.02
CA ALA A 49 -2.84 -14.95 7.39
C ALA A 49 -2.92 -13.72 8.32
N LEU A 50 -4.09 -13.46 8.93
CA LEU A 50 -4.28 -12.35 9.87
C LEU A 50 -3.35 -12.46 11.09
N ASN A 51 -3.26 -13.65 11.70
CA ASN A 51 -2.36 -13.87 12.82
C ASN A 51 -0.90 -13.68 12.43
N LEU A 52 -0.52 -14.11 11.22
CA LEU A 52 0.83 -13.93 10.72
C LEU A 52 1.13 -12.44 10.49
N GLU A 53 0.21 -11.70 9.87
CA GLU A 53 0.32 -10.25 9.70
C GLU A 53 0.56 -9.53 11.04
N GLN A 54 -0.25 -9.85 12.05
CA GLN A 54 -0.11 -9.26 13.38
C GLN A 54 1.22 -9.60 14.04
N LYS A 55 1.69 -10.85 13.87
CA LYS A 55 2.91 -11.33 14.52
C LYS A 55 4.17 -10.69 13.92
N ILE A 56 4.18 -10.46 12.61
CA ILE A 56 5.34 -9.85 11.92
C ILE A 56 5.19 -8.34 11.70
N GLY A 57 4.09 -7.74 12.18
CA GLY A 57 3.84 -6.30 12.08
C GLY A 57 3.46 -5.82 10.68
N LEU A 58 2.91 -6.69 9.83
CA LEU A 58 2.37 -6.28 8.53
C LEU A 58 1.04 -5.55 8.68
N ALA A 59 0.73 -4.71 7.69
CA ALA A 59 -0.58 -4.12 7.55
C ALA A 59 -1.66 -5.21 7.38
N PRO A 60 -2.83 -5.06 8.02
CA PRO A 60 -3.95 -5.97 7.81
C PRO A 60 -4.36 -6.03 6.34
N GLY A 61 -4.50 -7.22 5.80
CA GLY A 61 -4.94 -7.42 4.41
C GLY A 61 -3.82 -7.72 3.41
N VAL A 62 -2.55 -7.54 3.76
CA VAL A 62 -1.39 -7.83 2.88
C VAL A 62 -1.34 -9.31 2.49
N LEU A 63 -1.58 -10.21 3.45
CA LEU A 63 -1.67 -11.65 3.28
C LEU A 63 -3.13 -12.14 3.26
N VAL A 64 -4.06 -11.46 3.93
CA VAL A 64 -5.49 -11.87 3.94
C VAL A 64 -6.16 -11.64 2.58
N ASN A 65 -5.92 -10.49 1.95
CA ASN A 65 -6.46 -10.13 0.64
C ASN A 65 -5.40 -9.48 -0.26
N PRO A 66 -4.42 -10.28 -0.74
CA PRO A 66 -3.31 -9.79 -1.54
C PRO A 66 -3.74 -9.22 -2.92
N GLY A 67 -4.98 -9.45 -3.36
CA GLY A 67 -5.49 -8.92 -4.62
C GLY A 67 -5.70 -7.39 -4.63
N GLY A 68 -5.83 -6.75 -3.47
CA GLY A 68 -5.96 -5.30 -3.34
C GLY A 68 -4.63 -4.54 -3.26
N TYR A 69 -3.56 -5.24 -2.90
CA TYR A 69 -2.22 -4.69 -2.79
C TYR A 69 -1.46 -5.04 -4.07
N GLY A 70 -1.51 -4.15 -5.06
CA GLY A 70 -0.73 -4.28 -6.30
C GLY A 70 0.77 -4.48 -6.01
N SER A 71 1.54 -4.89 -7.01
CA SER A 71 2.97 -5.30 -6.98
C SER A 71 4.00 -4.36 -6.31
N ASN A 72 3.59 -3.30 -5.60
CA ASN A 72 4.43 -2.19 -5.13
C ASN A 72 4.64 -2.15 -3.59
N VAL A 73 4.38 -3.22 -2.83
CA VAL A 73 4.38 -3.13 -1.35
C VAL A 73 5.72 -3.48 -0.69
N ILE A 74 6.83 -3.62 -1.43
CA ILE A 74 8.10 -3.99 -0.79
C ILE A 74 9.26 -3.16 -1.32
N GLU A 75 9.36 -1.94 -0.80
CA GLU A 75 10.64 -1.37 -0.40
C GLU A 75 10.43 -0.75 0.98
N GLY A 76 11.30 -1.13 1.93
CA GLY A 76 11.14 -0.86 3.35
C GLY A 76 11.02 0.63 3.66
N GLU A 77 9.84 1.03 4.11
CA GLU A 77 9.57 2.18 4.98
C GLU A 77 8.06 2.20 5.29
N PHE A 78 7.62 1.41 6.28
CA PHE A 78 6.23 1.51 6.76
C PHE A 78 6.16 2.27 8.08
N THR A 79 6.24 3.60 7.99
CA THR A 79 5.54 4.46 8.94
C THR A 79 4.04 4.17 8.85
N ARG A 80 3.47 3.88 10.02
CA ARG A 80 2.10 3.52 10.41
C ARG A 80 0.91 4.35 9.85
N HIS A 81 1.06 5.12 8.77
CA HIS A 81 0.10 6.15 8.35
C HIS A 81 -0.62 5.92 7.00
N GLU A 82 -0.28 4.90 6.20
CA GLU A 82 -0.85 4.78 4.84
C GLU A 82 -2.11 3.91 4.71
N VAL A 83 -2.49 3.12 5.72
CA VAL A 83 -3.63 2.19 5.59
C VAL A 83 -4.98 2.83 5.92
N VAL A 84 -5.01 4.08 6.41
CA VAL A 84 -6.26 4.86 6.59
C VAL A 84 -6.39 5.91 5.50
N ARG A 85 -6.36 5.47 4.25
CA ARG A 85 -7.00 6.20 3.16
C ARG A 85 -7.98 5.24 2.51
N GLU A 86 -9.15 5.10 3.13
CA GLU A 86 -10.37 4.97 2.32
C GLU A 86 -10.20 5.91 1.13
N GLN A 87 -10.29 5.34 -0.07
CA GLN A 87 -10.12 6.07 -1.31
C GLN A 87 -11.03 7.30 -1.24
N SER A 88 -10.44 8.49 -1.05
CA SER A 88 -11.22 9.72 -0.95
C SER A 88 -12.13 9.77 -2.17
N PRO A 89 -13.46 9.95 -2.01
CA PRO A 89 -14.38 10.03 -3.14
C PRO A 89 -13.94 11.04 -4.19
N ALA A 90 -13.23 12.10 -3.77
CA ALA A 90 -12.62 13.08 -4.66
C ALA A 90 -11.49 12.50 -5.53
N TYR A 91 -10.67 11.59 -5.00
CA TYR A 91 -9.61 10.92 -5.77
C TYR A 91 -10.21 9.98 -6.83
N GLN A 92 -11.26 9.21 -6.46
CA GLN A 92 -11.97 8.37 -7.43
C GLN A 92 -12.64 9.20 -8.53
N ALA A 93 -13.34 10.29 -8.16
CA ALA A 93 -13.97 11.19 -9.13
C ALA A 93 -12.94 11.85 -10.08
N MET A 94 -11.76 12.19 -9.56
CA MET A 94 -10.65 12.69 -10.38
C MET A 94 -10.19 11.66 -11.40
N LEU A 95 -10.04 10.37 -11.04
CA LEU A 95 -9.61 9.34 -11.99
C LEU A 95 -10.58 9.15 -13.16
N GLY A 96 -11.88 9.40 -12.95
CA GLY A 96 -12.89 9.31 -14.01
C GLY A 96 -12.93 10.49 -14.98
N THR A 97 -12.29 11.62 -14.64
CA THR A 97 -12.45 12.89 -15.37
C THR A 97 -11.14 13.55 -15.77
N ALA A 98 -10.05 13.29 -15.04
CA ALA A 98 -8.77 13.94 -15.22
C ALA A 98 -7.94 13.26 -16.33
N SER A 99 -7.18 14.08 -17.06
CA SER A 99 -6.21 13.54 -18.01
C SER A 99 -5.10 12.74 -17.32
N PRO A 100 -4.48 11.74 -18.00
CA PRO A 100 -3.36 10.97 -17.46
C PRO A 100 -2.21 11.85 -16.94
N ARG A 101 -1.97 12.98 -17.62
CA ARG A 101 -0.95 13.96 -17.21
C ARG A 101 -1.31 14.67 -15.90
N ALA A 102 -2.57 15.04 -15.70
CA ALA A 102 -3.03 15.65 -14.46
C ALA A 102 -2.91 14.68 -13.28
N ILE A 103 -3.29 13.41 -13.48
CA ILE A 103 -3.16 12.35 -12.48
C ILE A 103 -1.70 12.20 -12.04
N ALA A 104 -0.76 12.11 -12.99
CA ALA A 104 0.67 11.98 -12.68
C ALA A 104 1.23 13.16 -11.87
N ILE A 105 0.75 14.38 -12.11
CA ILE A 105 1.16 15.58 -11.36
C ILE A 105 0.65 15.51 -9.92
N VAL A 106 -0.65 15.18 -9.73
CA VAL A 106 -1.27 15.06 -8.40
C VAL A 106 -0.60 13.96 -7.57
N GLU A 107 -0.29 12.81 -8.17
CA GLU A 107 0.45 11.77 -7.46
C GLU A 107 1.85 12.21 -7.04
N LYS A 108 2.57 12.94 -7.91
CA LYS A 108 3.90 13.46 -7.60
C LYS A 108 3.85 14.43 -6.42
N LEU A 109 2.82 15.27 -6.37
CA LEU A 109 2.53 16.16 -5.24
C LEU A 109 2.21 15.37 -3.96
N ALA A 110 1.34 14.37 -4.03
CA ALA A 110 0.99 13.53 -2.89
C ALA A 110 2.21 12.81 -2.31
N ARG A 111 3.10 12.29 -3.17
CA ARG A 111 4.37 11.67 -2.75
C ARG A 111 5.33 12.68 -2.11
N ALA A 112 5.42 13.90 -2.63
CA ALA A 112 6.24 14.96 -2.04
C ALA A 112 5.70 15.38 -0.65
N ALA A 113 4.38 15.47 -0.51
CA ALA A 113 3.70 15.76 0.75
C ALA A 113 3.97 14.66 1.79
N ALA A 114 3.79 13.39 1.42
CA ALA A 114 4.01 12.24 2.30
C ALA A 114 5.44 12.16 2.83
N LYS A 115 6.42 12.59 2.03
CA LYS A 115 7.84 12.63 2.41
C LYS A 115 8.23 13.87 3.24
N GLY A 116 7.27 14.72 3.60
CA GLY A 116 7.54 15.98 4.31
C GLY A 116 8.40 16.96 3.51
N LYS A 117 8.42 16.86 2.18
CA LYS A 117 9.28 17.66 1.29
C LYS A 117 8.63 18.93 0.78
N LEU A 118 7.35 19.18 1.10
CA LEU A 118 6.66 20.41 0.77
C LEU A 118 7.02 21.49 1.79
N LYS A 119 7.61 22.59 1.31
CA LYS A 119 7.89 23.77 2.14
C LYS A 119 6.67 24.67 2.20
N GLU A 120 6.66 25.59 3.16
CA GLU A 120 5.60 26.59 3.32
C GLU A 120 5.38 27.43 2.04
N SER A 121 6.46 27.78 1.34
CA SER A 121 6.39 28.45 0.03
C SER A 121 5.67 27.62 -1.04
N ASP A 122 5.83 26.29 -1.02
CA ASP A 122 5.18 25.40 -1.96
C ASP A 122 3.68 25.30 -1.66
N LEU A 123 3.30 25.32 -0.37
CA LEU A 123 1.90 25.32 0.06
C LEU A 123 1.16 26.58 -0.37
N VAL A 124 1.77 27.75 -0.20
CA VAL A 124 1.19 29.04 -0.65
C VAL A 124 0.95 29.04 -2.17
N LEU A 125 1.87 28.48 -2.96
CA LEU A 125 1.70 28.35 -4.40
C LEU A 125 0.55 27.40 -4.76
N LEU A 126 0.44 26.27 -4.05
CA LEU A 126 -0.64 25.30 -4.26
C LEU A 126 -2.00 25.87 -3.88
N GLU A 127 -2.10 26.63 -2.78
CA GLU A 127 -3.32 27.35 -2.39
C GLU A 127 -3.72 28.39 -3.45
N GLY A 128 -2.75 29.14 -3.98
CA GLY A 128 -3.01 30.10 -5.06
C GLY A 128 -3.56 29.42 -6.32
N ILE A 129 -2.98 28.29 -6.72
CA ILE A 129 -3.48 27.50 -7.86
C ILE A 129 -4.89 26.95 -7.57
N ALA A 130 -5.13 26.43 -6.37
CA ALA A 130 -6.44 25.92 -5.96
C ALA A 130 -7.52 27.01 -6.05
N GLY A 131 -7.26 28.20 -5.51
CA GLY A 131 -8.20 29.32 -5.57
C GLY A 131 -8.50 29.82 -6.99
N LEU A 132 -7.51 29.76 -7.90
CA LEU A 132 -7.74 30.08 -9.31
C LEU A 132 -8.63 29.04 -10.00
N LEU A 133 -8.43 27.76 -9.71
CA LEU A 133 -9.23 26.66 -10.27
C LEU A 133 -10.67 26.66 -9.72
N GLU A 134 -10.87 26.96 -8.44
CA GLU A 134 -12.20 27.11 -7.84
C GLU A 134 -13.00 28.25 -8.49
N LYS A 135 -12.36 29.41 -8.72
CA LYS A 135 -12.98 30.52 -9.44
C LYS A 135 -13.34 30.14 -10.87
N ALA A 136 -12.42 29.54 -11.62
CA ALA A 136 -12.66 29.13 -13.00
C ALA A 136 -13.77 28.07 -13.14
N ASN A 137 -13.92 27.19 -12.15
CA ASN A 137 -15.01 26.21 -12.11
C ASN A 137 -16.35 26.83 -11.67
N SER A 138 -16.33 27.88 -10.86
CA SER A 138 -17.54 28.61 -10.42
C SER A 138 -18.08 29.55 -11.51
N GLU A 139 -17.24 29.95 -12.47
CA GLU A 139 -17.60 30.85 -13.59
C GLU A 139 -18.07 30.11 -14.85
N LYS A 140 -18.10 28.76 -14.85
CA LYS A 140 -18.74 27.99 -15.94
C LYS A 140 -20.26 27.89 -15.68
N PRO A 141 -21.11 28.41 -16.59
CA PRO A 141 -22.56 28.29 -16.49
C PRO A 141 -23.07 26.86 -16.69
#